data_AF-A0A0P0NJK8-F1
#
_entry.id   AF-A0A0P0NJK8-F1
#
_cell.length_a   1.000
_cell.length_b   1.000
_cell.length_c   1.000
_cell.angle_alpha   90.00
_cell.angle_beta   90.00
_cell.angle_gamma   90.00
#
_symmetry.space_group_name_H-M   'P 1'
#
loop_
_entity.id
_entity.type
_entity.pdbx_description
1 polymer ?
#
loop_
_entity_poly.entity_id
_entity_poly.type
_entity_poly.pdbx_seq_one_letter_code
_entity_poly.pdbx_strand_id
1 'polypeptide(L)'
;MKRSNPSLNMNYLTIGALILLAIVALPYLFGAFKKLNQYNMPFLKAFNPMCSPASYEAELLKKSLNPITREMESKQMAGFINHWTAKFENNQLNAADVVLLNEQLAVGNTQQVNGILALHPDALNMYNEINKGLTAIETEKMAVQTQAAAIVN
;
A
#
# COMPACT_ATOMS: atom_id res chain seq x y z
N MET A 1 19.14 -65.22 40.29
CA MET A 1 18.87 -64.19 39.27
C MET A 1 18.75 -62.82 39.96
N LYS A 2 19.72 -61.93 39.76
CA LYS A 2 19.72 -60.58 40.34
C LYS A 2 19.47 -59.59 39.19
N ARG A 3 18.28 -58.99 39.12
CA ARG A 3 18.00 -57.93 38.14
C ARG A 3 18.68 -56.65 38.63
N SER A 4 19.75 -56.23 37.96
CA SER A 4 20.33 -54.91 38.16
C SER A 4 19.43 -53.88 37.48
N ASN A 5 18.77 -53.03 38.27
CA ASN A 5 18.13 -51.84 37.73
C ASN A 5 19.22 -50.91 37.16
N PRO A 6 19.06 -50.36 35.94
CA PRO A 6 20.01 -49.39 35.43
C PRO A 6 19.90 -48.11 36.28
N SER A 7 20.96 -47.80 37.03
CA SER A 7 21.13 -46.50 37.66
C SER A 7 21.25 -45.45 36.56
N LEU A 8 20.27 -44.55 36.48
CA LEU A 8 20.36 -43.32 35.69
C LEU A 8 21.49 -42.45 36.24
N ASN A 9 22.73 -42.72 35.82
CA ASN A 9 23.85 -41.83 36.02
C ASN A 9 23.73 -40.65 35.04
N MET A 10 22.76 -39.76 35.30
CA MET A 10 22.68 -38.48 34.61
C MET A 10 23.82 -37.61 35.14
N ASN A 11 24.79 -37.30 34.28
CA ASN A 11 25.93 -36.47 34.61
C ASN A 11 25.42 -35.08 35.04
N TYR A 12 25.92 -34.54 36.16
CA TYR A 12 25.51 -33.23 36.69
C TYR A 12 25.65 -32.10 35.66
N LEU A 13 26.56 -32.28 34.69
CA LEU A 13 26.75 -31.41 33.54
C LEU A 13 25.54 -31.41 32.58
N THR A 14 24.94 -32.58 32.34
CA THR A 14 23.72 -32.76 31.54
C THR A 14 22.50 -32.18 32.26
N ILE A 15 22.42 -32.36 33.58
CA ILE A 15 21.35 -31.78 34.41
C ILE A 15 21.43 -30.25 34.40
N GLY A 16 22.63 -29.69 34.59
CA GLY A 16 22.85 -28.23 34.55
C GLY A 16 22.50 -27.63 33.18
N ALA A 17 22.87 -28.30 32.09
CA ALA A 17 22.51 -27.87 30.74
C ALA A 17 21.00 -27.89 30.49
N LEU A 18 20.28 -28.92 30.97
CA LEU A 18 18.82 -29.01 30.86
C LEU A 18 18.11 -27.91 31.64
N ILE A 19 18.61 -27.57 32.83
CA ILE A 19 18.05 -26.49 33.66
C ILE A 19 18.23 -25.12 32.98
N LEU A 20 19.42 -24.84 32.46
CA LEU A 20 19.68 -23.61 31.69
C LEU A 20 18.77 -23.50 30.47
N LEU A 21 18.59 -24.61 29.75
CA LEU A 21 17.70 -24.65 28.59
C LEU A 21 16.24 -24.44 29.01
N ALA A 22 15.79 -25.03 30.12
CA ALA A 22 14.44 -24.85 30.65
C ALA A 22 14.17 -23.39 31.07
N ILE A 23 15.14 -22.71 31.69
CA ILE A 23 15.02 -21.30 32.10
C ILE A 23 14.81 -20.39 30.88
N VAL A 24 15.40 -20.71 29.73
CA VAL A 24 15.25 -19.90 28.52
C VAL A 24 14.01 -20.31 27.70
N ALA A 25 13.75 -21.61 27.57
CA ALA A 25 12.66 -22.10 26.74
C ALA A 25 11.29 -21.90 27.39
N LEU A 26 11.13 -22.15 28.70
CA LEU A 26 9.82 -22.08 29.36
C LEU A 26 9.18 -20.69 29.32
N PRO A 27 9.88 -19.57 29.61
CA PRO A 27 9.29 -18.24 29.51
C PRO A 27 8.86 -17.89 28.08
N TYR A 28 9.66 -18.29 27.10
CA TYR A 28 9.35 -18.07 25.69
C TYR A 28 8.12 -18.88 25.26
N LEU A 29 8.05 -20.17 25.60
CA LEU A 29 6.90 -21.02 25.34
C LEU A 29 5.63 -20.51 26.04
N PHE A 30 5.75 -20.02 27.27
CA PHE A 30 4.64 -19.43 28.01
C PHE A 30 4.13 -18.14 27.33
N GLY A 31 5.05 -17.28 26.87
CA GLY A 31 4.70 -16.08 26.09
C GLY A 31 4.00 -16.41 24.78
N ALA A 32 4.49 -17.40 24.04
CA ALA A 32 3.86 -17.89 22.81
C ALA A 32 2.48 -18.51 23.07
N PHE A 33 2.33 -19.29 24.14
CA PHE A 33 1.05 -19.88 24.54
C PHE A 33 0.03 -18.82 24.94
N LYS A 34 0.46 -17.77 25.65
CA LYS A 34 -0.39 -16.61 25.96
C LYS A 34 -0.85 -15.91 24.68
N LYS A 35 0.03 -15.72 23.69
CA LYS A 35 -0.35 -15.19 22.37
C LYS A 35 -1.38 -16.07 21.66
N LEU A 36 -1.20 -17.39 21.71
CA LEU A 36 -2.10 -18.36 21.08
C LEU A 36 -3.51 -18.30 21.69
N ASN A 37 -3.63 -18.36 23.02
CA ASN A 37 -4.93 -18.46 23.69
C ASN A 37 -5.63 -17.11 23.87
N GLN A 38 -4.90 -16.07 24.25
CA GLN A 38 -5.51 -14.78 24.59
C GLN A 38 -5.86 -13.97 23.34
N TYR A 39 -5.05 -14.07 22.29
CA TYR A 39 -5.21 -13.27 21.06
C TYR A 39 -5.65 -14.12 19.86
N ASN A 40 -6.00 -15.40 20.10
CA ASN A 40 -6.38 -16.38 19.08
C ASN A 40 -5.41 -16.37 17.88
N MET A 41 -4.11 -16.23 18.16
CA MET A 41 -3.08 -16.07 17.16
C MET A 41 -2.68 -17.44 16.59
N PRO A 42 -2.52 -17.58 15.25
CA PRO A 42 -2.05 -18.82 14.65
C PRO A 42 -0.71 -19.25 15.21
N PHE A 43 -0.50 -20.55 15.37
CA PHE A 43 0.70 -21.14 15.97
C PHE A 43 2.00 -20.53 15.43
N LEU A 44 2.18 -20.47 14.10
CA LEU A 44 3.41 -19.94 13.50
C LEU A 44 3.67 -18.46 13.82
N LYS A 45 2.60 -17.66 14.00
CA LYS A 45 2.72 -16.24 14.37
C LYS A 45 2.92 -16.07 15.87
N ALA A 46 2.25 -16.87 16.69
CA ALA A 46 2.37 -16.85 18.14
C ALA A 46 3.80 -17.15 18.61
N PHE A 47 4.49 -18.06 17.93
CA PHE A 47 5.88 -18.40 18.20
C PHE A 47 6.88 -17.48 17.48
N ASN A 48 6.45 -16.58 16.60
CA ASN A 48 7.36 -15.61 16.02
C ASN A 48 7.69 -14.50 17.06
N PRO A 49 8.97 -14.32 17.46
CA PRO A 49 9.33 -13.29 18.43
C PRO A 49 9.08 -11.87 17.90
N MET A 50 9.11 -11.66 16.58
CA MET A 50 8.88 -10.36 15.93
C MET A 50 7.39 -10.02 15.80
N CYS A 51 6.50 -10.99 15.99
CA CYS A 51 5.05 -10.78 15.90
C CYS A 51 4.48 -10.47 17.29
N SER A 52 4.14 -9.20 17.54
CA SER A 52 3.46 -8.77 18.74
C SER A 52 1.93 -8.90 18.59
N PRO A 53 1.15 -8.98 19.69
CA PRO A 53 -0.30 -8.97 19.62
C PRO A 53 -0.86 -7.77 18.83
N ALA A 54 -0.34 -6.56 19.08
CA ALA A 54 -0.74 -5.35 18.37
C ALA A 54 -0.47 -5.42 16.86
N SER A 55 0.69 -5.99 16.45
CA SER A 55 0.99 -6.16 15.03
C SER A 55 0.04 -7.14 14.33
N TYR A 56 -0.38 -8.18 15.04
CA TYR A 56 -1.33 -9.17 14.53
C TYR A 56 -2.75 -8.61 14.42
N GLU A 57 -3.20 -7.85 15.43
CA GLU A 57 -4.49 -7.14 15.39
C GLU A 57 -4.55 -6.14 14.24
N ALA A 58 -3.48 -5.37 14.01
CA ALA A 58 -3.37 -4.46 12.88
C ALA A 58 -3.46 -5.21 11.52
N GLU A 59 -2.85 -6.40 11.42
CA GLU A 59 -2.95 -7.22 10.22
C GLU A 59 -4.36 -7.77 10.00
N LEU A 60 -5.05 -8.19 11.06
CA LEU A 60 -6.45 -8.63 10.99
C LEU A 60 -7.38 -7.49 10.57
N LEU A 61 -7.20 -6.31 11.16
CA LEU A 61 -7.92 -5.08 10.78
C LEU A 61 -7.65 -4.70 9.33
N LYS A 62 -6.38 -4.70 8.91
CA LYS A 62 -6.03 -4.46 7.51
C LYS A 62 -6.68 -5.48 6.60
N LYS A 63 -6.69 -6.76 6.97
CA LYS A 63 -7.30 -7.84 6.19
C LYS A 63 -8.82 -7.71 6.11
N SER A 64 -9.50 -7.29 7.18
CA SER A 64 -10.95 -7.09 7.19
C SER A 64 -11.38 -5.83 6.43
N LEU A 65 -10.55 -4.78 6.46
CA LEU A 65 -10.80 -3.54 5.73
C LEU A 65 -10.42 -3.62 4.25
N ASN A 66 -9.45 -4.45 3.88
CA ASN A 66 -8.94 -4.56 2.50
C ASN A 66 -10.04 -4.83 1.44
N PRO A 67 -11.05 -5.70 1.68
CA PRO A 67 -12.17 -5.84 0.75
C PRO A 67 -12.96 -4.53 0.57
N ILE A 68 -13.22 -3.82 1.66
CA ILE A 68 -13.98 -2.56 1.65
C ILE A 68 -13.18 -1.48 0.91
N THR A 69 -11.89 -1.34 1.22
CA THR A 69 -11.03 -0.35 0.54
C THR A 69 -10.90 -0.66 -0.94
N ARG A 70 -10.73 -1.94 -1.32
CA ARG A 70 -10.70 -2.36 -2.73
C ARG A 70 -12.01 -2.08 -3.45
N GLU A 71 -13.15 -2.29 -2.80
CA GLU A 71 -14.45 -1.99 -3.40
C GLU A 71 -14.62 -0.48 -3.60
N MET A 72 -14.24 0.34 -2.61
CA MET A 72 -14.25 1.80 -2.74
C MET A 72 -13.35 2.28 -3.87
N GLU A 73 -12.11 1.80 -3.93
CA GLU A 73 -11.16 2.10 -5.01
C GLU A 73 -11.71 1.67 -6.37
N SER A 74 -12.33 0.48 -6.46
CA SER A 74 -12.94 -0.01 -7.69
C SER A 74 -14.14 0.82 -8.11
N LYS A 75 -14.99 1.26 -7.19
CA LYS A 75 -16.14 2.13 -7.47
C LYS A 75 -15.69 3.52 -7.91
N GLN A 76 -14.67 4.07 -7.25
CA GLN A 76 -14.08 5.34 -7.62
C GLN A 76 -13.46 5.26 -9.03
N MET A 77 -12.72 4.19 -9.33
CA MET A 77 -12.16 3.92 -10.65
C MET A 77 -13.25 3.78 -11.71
N ALA A 78 -14.30 3.01 -11.43
CA ALA A 78 -15.42 2.86 -12.36
C ALA A 78 -16.12 4.20 -12.65
N GLY A 79 -16.30 5.03 -11.61
CA GLY A 79 -16.83 6.38 -11.75
C GLY A 79 -15.95 7.28 -12.60
N PHE A 80 -14.63 7.24 -12.36
CA PHE A 80 -13.64 7.95 -13.18
C PHE A 80 -13.73 7.52 -14.64
N ILE A 81 -13.71 6.21 -14.91
CA ILE A 81 -13.76 5.67 -16.28
C ILE A 81 -15.06 6.09 -16.96
N ASN A 82 -16.21 5.85 -16.34
CA ASN A 82 -17.50 6.17 -16.93
C ASN A 82 -17.65 7.66 -17.23
N HIS A 83 -17.19 8.53 -16.33
CA HIS A 83 -17.26 9.99 -16.53
C HIS A 83 -16.46 10.43 -17.76
N TRP A 84 -15.22 9.99 -17.84
CA TRP A 84 -14.30 10.41 -18.90
C TRP A 84 -14.60 9.73 -20.23
N THR A 85 -14.94 8.44 -20.24
CA THR A 85 -15.44 7.75 -21.42
C THR A 85 -16.67 8.46 -22.00
N ALA A 86 -17.64 8.83 -21.16
CA ALA A 86 -18.81 9.59 -21.63
C ALA A 86 -18.43 10.94 -22.26
N LYS A 87 -17.44 11.66 -21.71
CA LYS A 87 -16.95 12.90 -22.33
C LYS A 87 -16.22 12.66 -23.64
N PHE A 88 -15.43 11.61 -23.73
CA PHE A 88 -14.64 11.27 -24.91
C PHE A 88 -15.53 10.80 -26.06
N GLU A 89 -16.50 9.91 -25.81
CA GLU A 89 -17.42 9.41 -26.83
C GLU A 89 -18.34 10.50 -27.39
N ASN A 90 -18.64 11.54 -26.59
CA ASN A 90 -19.46 12.67 -27.02
C ASN A 90 -18.65 13.86 -27.59
N ASN A 91 -17.32 13.74 -27.71
CA ASN A 91 -16.43 14.84 -28.15
C ASN A 91 -16.59 16.14 -27.32
N GLN A 92 -16.82 16.00 -26.01
CA GLN A 92 -17.07 17.13 -25.10
C GLN A 92 -15.84 17.58 -24.30
N LEU A 93 -14.64 17.18 -24.73
CA LEU A 93 -13.40 17.53 -24.06
C LEU A 93 -13.07 19.02 -24.25
N ASN A 94 -12.83 19.75 -23.15
CA ASN A 94 -12.50 21.17 -23.16
C ASN A 94 -11.18 21.48 -22.42
N ALA A 95 -10.76 22.75 -22.43
CA ALA A 95 -9.52 23.19 -21.80
C ALA A 95 -9.48 22.96 -20.28
N ALA A 96 -10.58 23.19 -19.57
CA ALA A 96 -10.66 22.96 -18.12
C ALA A 96 -10.51 21.47 -17.79
N ASP A 97 -11.07 20.60 -18.62
CA ASP A 97 -10.96 19.16 -18.49
C ASP A 97 -9.52 18.67 -18.68
N VAL A 98 -8.79 19.25 -19.64
CA VAL A 98 -7.36 18.96 -19.84
C VAL A 98 -6.51 19.41 -18.65
N VAL A 99 -6.82 20.57 -18.06
CA VAL A 99 -6.18 21.01 -16.80
C VAL A 99 -6.43 20.00 -15.68
N LEU A 100 -7.69 19.56 -15.49
CA LEU A 100 -8.02 18.54 -14.49
C LEU A 100 -7.27 17.22 -14.72
N LEU A 101 -7.17 16.76 -15.97
CA LEU A 101 -6.39 15.57 -16.31
C LEU A 101 -4.90 15.77 -16.03
N ASN A 102 -4.34 16.95 -16.33
CA ASN A 102 -2.95 17.29 -16.02
C ASN A 102 -2.69 17.34 -14.51
N GLU A 103 -3.63 17.85 -13.71
CA GLU A 103 -3.56 17.80 -12.25
C GLU A 103 -3.56 16.35 -11.75
N GLN A 104 -4.40 15.48 -12.30
CA GLN A 104 -4.40 14.04 -11.97
C GLN A 104 -3.05 13.39 -12.33
N LEU A 105 -2.44 13.77 -13.45
CA LEU A 105 -1.09 13.32 -13.80
C LEU A 105 -0.05 13.82 -12.77
N ALA A 106 -0.14 15.06 -12.32
CA ALA A 106 0.78 15.66 -11.35
C ALA A 106 0.67 15.02 -9.95
N VAL A 107 -0.54 14.59 -9.55
CA VAL A 107 -0.79 13.89 -8.28
C VAL A 107 -0.36 12.41 -8.33
N GLY A 108 0.04 11.89 -9.50
CA GLY A 108 0.60 10.54 -9.66
C GLY A 108 -0.38 9.51 -10.22
N ASN A 109 -1.57 9.90 -10.68
CA ASN A 109 -2.56 9.02 -11.31
C ASN A 109 -2.26 8.73 -12.79
N THR A 110 -0.98 8.73 -13.17
CA THR A 110 -0.50 8.62 -14.56
C THR A 110 -1.06 7.39 -15.29
N GLN A 111 -1.09 6.23 -14.63
CA GLN A 111 -1.58 5.00 -15.26
C GLN A 111 -3.08 5.05 -15.57
N GLN A 112 -3.88 5.73 -14.74
CA GLN A 112 -5.33 5.82 -14.93
C GLN A 112 -5.65 6.76 -16.09
N VAL A 113 -5.04 7.94 -16.11
CA VAL A 113 -5.21 8.94 -17.17
C VAL A 113 -4.66 8.43 -18.51
N ASN A 114 -3.46 7.85 -18.52
CA ASN A 114 -2.90 7.30 -19.76
C ASN A 114 -3.68 6.08 -20.24
N GLY A 115 -4.15 5.24 -19.32
CA GLY A 115 -4.97 4.07 -19.65
C GLY A 115 -6.26 4.48 -20.35
N ILE A 116 -6.97 5.47 -19.82
CA ILE A 116 -8.24 5.91 -20.42
C ILE A 116 -8.03 6.66 -21.74
N LEU A 117 -6.99 7.51 -21.85
CA LEU A 117 -6.67 8.18 -23.10
C LEU A 117 -6.23 7.18 -24.18
N ALA A 118 -5.53 6.09 -23.81
CA ALA A 118 -5.14 5.05 -24.75
C ALA A 118 -6.33 4.25 -25.31
N LEU A 119 -7.43 4.15 -24.55
CA LEU A 119 -8.67 3.50 -25.02
C LEU A 119 -9.47 4.39 -25.98
N HIS A 120 -9.22 5.70 -26.02
CA HIS A 120 -9.94 6.66 -26.84
C HIS A 120 -8.96 7.50 -27.69
N PRO A 121 -8.51 7.01 -28.86
CA PRO A 121 -7.47 7.65 -29.68
C PRO A 121 -7.83 9.08 -30.12
N ASP A 122 -9.10 9.33 -30.45
CA ASP A 122 -9.56 10.66 -30.85
C ASP A 122 -9.50 11.66 -29.69
N ALA A 123 -9.88 11.21 -28.49
CA ALA A 123 -9.76 12.03 -27.28
C ALA A 123 -8.30 12.29 -26.89
N LEU A 124 -7.39 11.33 -27.13
CA LEU A 124 -5.95 11.54 -26.96
C LEU A 124 -5.42 12.64 -27.89
N ASN A 125 -5.87 12.65 -29.15
CA ASN A 125 -5.49 13.71 -30.10
C ASN A 125 -6.01 15.08 -29.63
N MET A 126 -7.30 15.18 -29.27
CA MET A 126 -7.89 16.42 -28.74
C MET A 126 -7.19 16.88 -27.46
N TYR A 127 -6.91 15.96 -26.53
CA TYR A 127 -6.16 16.25 -25.31
C TYR A 127 -4.79 16.85 -25.64
N ASN A 128 -4.04 16.24 -26.57
CA ASN A 128 -2.73 16.73 -26.97
C ASN A 128 -2.78 18.11 -27.64
N GLU A 129 -3.79 18.37 -28.48
CA GLU A 129 -3.97 19.66 -29.15
C GLU A 129 -4.28 20.77 -28.15
N ILE A 130 -5.26 20.53 -27.26
CA ILE A 130 -5.66 21.48 -26.22
C ILE A 130 -4.49 21.71 -25.25
N ASN A 131 -3.79 20.65 -24.84
CA ASN A 131 -2.66 20.74 -23.92
C ASN A 131 -1.51 21.57 -24.49
N LYS A 132 -1.19 21.40 -25.79
CA LYS A 132 -0.21 22.24 -26.48
C LYS A 132 -0.60 23.71 -26.45
N GLY A 133 -1.89 24.01 -26.71
CA GLY A 133 -2.43 25.36 -26.62
C GLY A 133 -2.27 25.97 -25.22
N LEU A 134 -2.55 25.21 -24.17
CA LEU A 134 -2.40 25.66 -22.78
C LEU A 134 -0.94 25.96 -22.42
N THR A 135 -0.01 25.07 -22.75
CA THR A 135 1.43 25.29 -22.50
C THR A 135 1.98 26.52 -23.23
N ALA A 136 1.49 26.81 -24.44
CA ALA A 136 1.88 28.01 -25.18
C ALA A 136 1.40 29.28 -24.46
N ILE A 137 0.15 29.29 -23.96
CA ILE A 137 -0.42 30.42 -23.22
C ILE A 137 0.30 30.65 -21.88
N GLU A 138 0.63 29.59 -21.14
CA GLU A 138 1.40 29.72 -19.89
C GLU A 138 2.80 30.29 -20.13
N THR A 139 3.47 29.83 -21.19
CA THR A 139 4.80 30.33 -21.58
C THR A 139 4.74 31.82 -21.96
N GLU A 140 3.72 32.23 -22.72
CA GLU A 140 3.51 33.62 -23.10
C GLU A 140 3.18 34.51 -21.90
N LYS A 141 2.33 34.02 -20.98
CA LYS A 141 1.97 34.75 -19.75
C LYS A 141 3.18 34.97 -18.83
N MET A 142 4.07 33.99 -18.73
CA MET A 142 5.35 34.12 -18.00
C MET A 142 6.31 35.11 -18.67
N ALA A 143 6.40 35.10 -20.01
CA ALA A 143 7.23 36.05 -20.76
C ALA A 143 6.75 37.51 -20.60
N VAL A 144 5.43 37.75 -20.62
CA VAL A 144 4.83 39.08 -20.42
C VAL A 144 5.07 39.58 -18.98
N GLN A 145 4.95 38.72 -17.97
CA GLN A 145 5.24 39.09 -16.58
C GLN A 145 6.72 39.40 -16.35
N THR A 146 7.62 38.68 -17.01
CA THR A 146 9.08 38.92 -16.90
C THR A 146 9.48 40.24 -17.56
N GLN A 147 8.85 40.60 -18.69
CA GLN A 147 9.06 41.92 -19.32
C GLN A 147 8.46 43.06 -18.49
N ALA A 148 7.28 42.88 -17.90
CA ALA A 148 6.68 43.87 -17.02
C ALA A 148 7.54 44.14 -15.76
N ALA A 149 8.17 43.10 -15.19
CA ALA A 149 9.09 43.25 -14.06
C ALA A 149 10.41 43.93 -14.43
N ALA A 150 10.85 43.86 -15.69
CA ALA A 150 12.08 44.49 -16.17
C ALA A 150 11.92 45.99 -16.51
N ILE A 151 10.69 46.47 -16.70
CA ILE A 151 10.41 47.89 -17.03
C ILE A 151 10.20 48.74 -15.76
N VAL A 152 10.02 48.11 -14.60
CA VAL A 152 9.77 48.77 -13.30
C VAL A 152 11.05 48.90 -12.44
N ASN A 153 12.20 48.46 -12.95
CA ASN A 153 13.54 48.69 -12.37
C ASN A 153 14.36 49.60 -13.28
#